data_AF-A0A7H1BG25-F1
#
_entry.id   AF-A0A7H1BG25-F1
#
_cell.length_a   1.000
_cell.length_b   1.000
_cell.length_c   1.000
_cell.angle_alpha   90.00
_cell.angle_beta   90.00
_cell.angle_gamma   90.00
#
_symmetry.space_group_name_H-M   'P 1'
#
loop_
_entity.id
_entity.type
_entity.pdbx_description
1 polymer ?
#
loop_
_entity_poly.entity_id
_entity_poly.type
_entity_poly.pdbx_seq_one_letter_code
_entity_poly.pdbx_strand_id
1 'polypeptide(L)'
;MPTPPIRTAVYAPPIGRDVDAWRRRLRLLDESGLTAVSVSDHFQAGVQDPVATLAALATSTRRLRLMALVLCNDYRHPVITHHAMATVDALSGGRLDLGLGAGYLAAEYAAAGLPFDPPGLRVDRLTESVDLVKALFGGRPVHHSGPHYTVSGLTGSPAPVQTPHPPLVIGGGGKRMLALAGRHAQIAGIHSNLGHGTAYDAAVIEDMVPERMAAKIGWVREAAERAGRDPDGLSYLSVTWTCRVVDSPRRTPAALAEVCRAYGVDPEVGRRSTGLLVGTVEECVEQLRQRQRDLGLDYVDFGAADPSTVAPLAAALAAPDAGL
;
A
#
# COMPACT_ATOMS: atom_id res chain seq x y z
N MET A 1 7.10 -11.58 22.83
CA MET A 1 5.86 -10.78 22.71
C MET A 1 4.89 -11.57 21.84
N PRO A 2 3.57 -11.50 22.06
CA PRO A 2 2.61 -12.15 21.17
C PRO A 2 2.77 -11.59 19.75
N THR A 3 2.69 -12.46 18.74
CA THR A 3 2.74 -12.05 17.33
C THR A 3 1.57 -11.10 17.04
N PRO A 4 1.81 -9.92 16.43
CA PRO A 4 0.73 -8.99 16.12
C PRO A 4 -0.26 -9.62 15.12
N PRO A 5 -1.54 -9.23 15.13
CA PRO A 5 -2.49 -9.70 14.13
C PRO A 5 -2.11 -9.19 12.74
N ILE A 6 -2.28 -10.04 11.71
CA ILE A 6 -2.06 -9.65 10.31
C ILE A 6 -3.19 -8.73 9.87
N ARG A 7 -2.85 -7.48 9.53
CA ARG A 7 -3.79 -6.52 8.95
C ARG A 7 -4.05 -6.82 7.49
N THR A 8 -5.27 -6.53 7.05
CA THR A 8 -5.74 -6.88 5.71
C THR A 8 -6.34 -5.68 5.00
N ALA A 9 -5.99 -5.51 3.72
CA ALA A 9 -6.51 -4.47 2.85
C ALA A 9 -6.92 -5.04 1.48
N VAL A 10 -7.74 -4.29 0.75
CA VAL A 10 -8.10 -4.59 -0.63
C VAL A 10 -8.32 -3.27 -1.37
N TYR A 11 -8.10 -3.25 -2.69
CA TYR A 11 -8.41 -2.07 -3.48
C TYR A 11 -9.90 -1.73 -3.42
N ALA A 12 -10.18 -0.43 -3.36
CA ALA A 12 -11.52 0.10 -3.46
C ALA A 12 -12.17 -0.39 -4.76
N PRO A 13 -13.44 -0.83 -4.73
CA PRO A 13 -14.12 -1.27 -5.93
C PRO A 13 -14.23 -0.08 -6.90
N PRO A 14 -14.15 -0.33 -8.21
CA PRO A 14 -14.28 0.73 -9.20
C PRO A 14 -15.69 1.33 -9.16
N ILE A 15 -15.78 2.65 -9.32
CA ILE A 15 -17.03 3.39 -9.46
C ILE A 15 -17.64 3.02 -10.81
N GLY A 16 -18.74 2.26 -10.77
CA GLY A 16 -19.55 1.95 -11.93
C GLY A 16 -20.59 3.03 -12.24
N ARG A 17 -21.44 2.80 -13.25
CA ARG A 17 -22.55 3.69 -13.59
C ARG A 17 -23.63 3.76 -12.50
N ASP A 18 -23.81 2.68 -11.72
CA ASP A 18 -24.70 2.64 -10.56
C ASP A 18 -23.93 3.00 -9.29
N VAL A 19 -23.99 4.29 -8.93
CA VAL A 19 -23.31 4.83 -7.74
C VAL A 19 -23.91 4.26 -6.44
N ASP A 20 -25.20 3.91 -6.43
CA ASP A 20 -25.83 3.35 -5.23
C ASP A 20 -25.42 1.89 -5.00
N ALA A 21 -25.22 1.12 -6.07
CA ALA A 21 -24.58 -0.19 -5.99
C ALA A 21 -23.15 -0.07 -5.45
N TRP A 22 -22.38 0.91 -5.93
CA TRP A 22 -21.04 1.16 -5.42
C TRP A 22 -21.05 1.48 -3.92
N ARG A 23 -21.92 2.40 -3.46
CA ARG A 23 -22.10 2.71 -2.03
C ARG A 23 -22.52 1.50 -1.19
N ARG A 24 -23.39 0.62 -1.70
CA ARG A 24 -23.74 -0.64 -1.02
C ARG A 24 -22.51 -1.52 -0.85
N ARG A 25 -21.66 -1.63 -1.88
CA ARG A 25 -20.41 -2.39 -1.84
C ARG A 25 -19.42 -1.83 -0.81
N LEU A 26 -19.35 -0.50 -0.66
CA LEU A 26 -18.53 0.12 0.38
C LEU A 26 -19.00 -0.23 1.80
N ARG A 27 -20.31 -0.29 2.04
CA ARG A 27 -20.84 -0.71 3.36
C ARG A 27 -20.54 -2.18 3.66
N LEU A 28 -20.71 -3.05 2.66
CA LEU A 28 -20.35 -4.47 2.80
C LEU A 28 -18.85 -4.65 3.08
N LEU A 29 -18.00 -3.85 2.42
CA LEU A 29 -16.57 -3.80 2.71
C LEU A 29 -16.29 -3.39 4.16
N ASP A 30 -16.98 -2.37 4.67
CA ASP A 30 -16.81 -1.92 6.06
C ASP A 30 -17.19 -3.01 7.07
N GLU A 31 -18.10 -3.92 6.71
CA GLU A 31 -18.59 -5.07 7.50
C GLU A 31 -17.80 -6.36 7.28
N SER A 32 -16.85 -6.38 6.34
CA SER A 32 -16.15 -7.61 5.91
C SER A 32 -15.09 -8.15 6.87
N GLY A 33 -14.74 -7.40 7.93
CA GLY A 33 -13.63 -7.72 8.82
C GLY A 33 -12.24 -7.34 8.29
N LEU A 34 -12.15 -6.76 7.09
CA LEU A 34 -10.91 -6.15 6.59
C LEU A 34 -10.47 -4.98 7.50
N THR A 35 -9.16 -4.78 7.60
CA THR A 35 -8.58 -3.66 8.35
C THR A 35 -8.68 -2.35 7.58
N ALA A 36 -8.48 -2.39 6.27
CA ALA A 36 -8.43 -1.20 5.43
C ALA A 36 -8.98 -1.43 4.03
N VAL A 37 -9.22 -0.31 3.35
CA VAL A 37 -9.46 -0.23 1.92
C VAL A 37 -8.43 0.72 1.32
N SER A 38 -7.83 0.31 0.22
CA SER A 38 -6.74 1.05 -0.42
C SER A 38 -7.17 1.65 -1.77
N VAL A 39 -6.58 2.77 -2.15
CA VAL A 39 -6.81 3.40 -3.45
C VAL A 39 -5.48 3.76 -4.09
N SER A 40 -5.24 3.28 -5.30
CA SER A 40 -4.05 3.59 -6.09
C SER A 40 -4.21 4.88 -6.89
N ASP A 41 -3.09 5.48 -7.29
CA ASP A 41 -3.06 6.75 -8.01
C ASP A 41 -2.53 6.54 -9.44
N HIS A 42 -3.46 6.19 -10.33
CA HIS A 42 -3.22 5.92 -11.74
C HIS A 42 -4.23 6.70 -12.59
N PHE A 43 -3.78 7.20 -13.74
CA PHE A 43 -4.64 7.91 -14.70
C PHE A 43 -5.41 6.95 -15.61
N GLN A 44 -4.90 5.75 -15.79
CA GLN A 44 -5.43 4.76 -16.73
C GLN A 44 -5.93 3.49 -16.00
N ALA A 45 -6.36 2.48 -16.76
CA ALA A 45 -6.85 1.19 -16.25
C ALA A 45 -8.14 1.22 -15.42
N GLY A 46 -9.00 2.23 -15.62
CA GLY A 46 -10.29 2.33 -14.92
C GLY A 46 -10.15 2.66 -13.43
N VAL A 47 -8.97 3.17 -13.04
CA VAL A 47 -8.72 3.68 -11.69
C VAL A 47 -9.35 5.06 -11.57
N GLN A 48 -9.94 5.28 -10.40
CA GLN A 48 -10.64 6.50 -10.00
C GLN A 48 -9.70 7.42 -9.23
N ASP A 49 -9.97 8.74 -9.23
CA ASP A 49 -9.17 9.70 -8.47
C ASP A 49 -9.07 9.28 -6.99
N PRO A 50 -7.86 9.11 -6.45
CA PRO A 50 -7.69 8.55 -5.12
C PRO A 50 -8.22 9.48 -4.03
N VAL A 51 -8.08 10.80 -4.19
CA VAL A 51 -8.47 11.77 -3.17
C VAL A 51 -9.99 11.82 -3.02
N ALA A 52 -10.71 11.95 -4.14
CA ALA A 52 -12.17 11.97 -4.17
C ALA A 52 -12.75 10.64 -3.66
N THR A 53 -12.11 9.52 -4.03
CA THR A 53 -12.52 8.19 -3.56
C THR A 53 -12.33 8.03 -2.06
N LEU A 54 -11.19 8.46 -1.51
CA LEU A 54 -10.93 8.43 -0.07
C LEU A 54 -11.93 9.31 0.70
N ALA A 55 -12.30 10.49 0.19
CA ALA A 55 -13.32 11.34 0.80
C ALA A 55 -14.72 10.68 0.79
N ALA A 56 -15.09 10.00 -0.30
CA ALA A 56 -16.33 9.25 -0.38
C ALA A 56 -16.34 8.04 0.58
N LEU A 57 -15.21 7.32 0.69
CA LEU A 57 -15.02 6.24 1.65
C LEU A 57 -15.12 6.74 3.10
N ALA A 58 -14.52 7.90 3.40
CA ALA A 58 -14.56 8.51 4.73
C ALA A 58 -15.98 8.74 5.25
N THR A 59 -16.88 9.16 4.36
CA THR A 59 -18.28 9.44 4.70
C THR A 59 -19.20 8.23 4.57
N SER A 60 -18.77 7.16 3.88
CA SER A 60 -19.58 5.96 3.60
C SER A 60 -19.23 4.77 4.49
N THR A 61 -18.14 4.83 5.25
CA THR A 61 -17.61 3.77 6.11
C THR A 61 -17.32 4.30 7.51
N ARG A 62 -17.29 3.42 8.51
CA ARG A 62 -17.06 3.79 9.92
C ARG A 62 -15.85 3.12 10.56
N ARG A 63 -15.41 1.96 10.06
CA ARG A 63 -14.37 1.15 10.70
C ARG A 63 -13.08 1.09 9.90
N LEU A 64 -13.18 0.89 8.58
CA LEU A 64 -12.02 0.69 7.72
C LEU A 64 -11.01 1.84 7.82
N ARG A 65 -9.73 1.51 7.90
CA ARG A 65 -8.69 2.48 7.57
C ARG A 65 -8.74 2.79 6.08
N LEU A 66 -8.45 4.04 5.73
CA LEU A 66 -8.51 4.54 4.36
C LEU A 66 -7.08 4.76 3.89
N MET A 67 -6.59 3.90 3.02
CA MET A 67 -5.20 3.94 2.61
C MET A 67 -5.04 4.50 1.20
N ALA A 68 -4.22 5.53 1.03
CA ALA A 68 -3.67 5.79 -0.29
C ALA A 68 -2.51 4.80 -0.54
N LEU A 69 -2.55 4.01 -1.62
CA LEU A 69 -1.54 2.97 -1.89
C LEU A 69 -1.05 3.00 -3.34
N VAL A 70 -0.13 3.89 -3.71
CA VAL A 70 0.27 5.11 -2.99
C VAL A 70 0.02 6.31 -3.89
N LEU A 71 -0.15 7.50 -3.29
CA LEU A 71 -0.18 8.75 -4.02
C LEU A 71 1.16 8.96 -4.76
N CYS A 72 1.09 9.21 -6.07
CA CYS A 72 2.26 9.63 -6.81
C CYS A 72 2.61 11.07 -6.45
N ASN A 73 3.84 11.30 -6.01
CA ASN A 73 4.32 12.63 -5.63
C ASN A 73 4.31 13.61 -6.81
N ASP A 74 4.64 13.15 -8.00
CA ASP A 74 4.84 14.03 -9.15
C ASP A 74 3.51 14.49 -9.78
N TYR A 75 2.39 13.91 -9.37
CA TYR A 75 1.06 14.28 -9.86
C TYR A 75 0.50 15.51 -9.14
N ARG A 76 1.08 15.94 -8.01
CA ARG A 76 0.58 17.09 -7.22
C ARG A 76 1.62 17.67 -6.26
N HIS A 77 1.54 18.97 -6.03
CA HIS A 77 2.41 19.68 -5.09
C HIS A 77 2.19 19.20 -3.63
N PRO A 78 3.23 19.09 -2.77
CA PRO A 78 3.10 18.64 -1.37
C PRO A 78 2.09 19.42 -0.53
N VAL A 79 1.96 20.73 -0.77
CA VAL A 79 0.92 21.56 -0.11
C VAL A 79 -0.50 21.10 -0.46
N ILE A 80 -0.74 20.73 -1.72
CA ILE A 80 -2.04 20.22 -2.18
C ILE A 80 -2.28 18.84 -1.55
N THR A 81 -1.25 17.98 -1.52
CA THR A 81 -1.30 16.68 -0.85
C THR A 81 -1.67 16.84 0.63
N HIS A 82 -0.98 17.71 1.37
CA HIS A 82 -1.33 18.01 2.76
C HIS A 82 -2.79 18.45 2.89
N HIS A 83 -3.22 19.47 2.12
CA HIS A 83 -4.56 20.05 2.25
C HIS A 83 -5.66 19.01 2.03
N ALA A 84 -5.52 18.20 0.98
CA ALA A 84 -6.45 17.12 0.67
C ALA A 84 -6.45 16.03 1.75
N MET A 85 -5.27 15.59 2.20
CA MET A 85 -5.14 14.48 3.14
C MET A 85 -5.56 14.86 4.55
N ALA A 86 -5.27 16.08 5.01
CA ALA A 86 -5.80 16.60 6.28
C ALA A 86 -7.33 16.64 6.25
N THR A 87 -7.92 17.01 5.12
CA THR A 87 -9.38 17.02 4.93
C THR A 87 -9.97 15.62 4.99
N VAL A 88 -9.38 14.64 4.28
CA VAL A 88 -9.80 13.24 4.35
C VAL A 88 -9.66 12.68 5.77
N ASP A 89 -8.56 12.99 6.45
CA ASP A 89 -8.35 12.58 7.84
C ASP A 89 -9.46 13.10 8.76
N ALA A 90 -9.80 14.39 8.64
CA ALA A 90 -10.90 15.02 9.36
C ALA A 90 -12.27 14.38 9.04
N LEU A 91 -12.59 14.20 7.75
CA LEU A 91 -13.84 13.54 7.33
C LEU A 91 -13.96 12.11 7.84
N SER A 92 -12.84 11.40 7.92
CA SER A 92 -12.81 10.00 8.35
C SER A 92 -12.82 9.82 9.86
N GLY A 93 -12.61 10.90 10.63
CA GLY A 93 -12.42 10.83 12.08
C GLY A 93 -11.07 10.20 12.48
N GLY A 94 -10.02 10.43 11.68
CA GLY A 94 -8.68 9.93 11.98
C GLY A 94 -8.38 8.50 11.52
N ARG A 95 -8.93 8.08 10.38
CA ARG A 95 -8.74 6.72 9.82
C ARG A 95 -7.82 6.67 8.59
N LEU A 96 -7.17 7.78 8.23
CA LEU A 96 -6.32 7.87 7.05
C LEU A 96 -4.96 7.18 7.27
N ASP A 97 -4.53 6.35 6.32
CA ASP A 97 -3.15 5.95 6.09
C ASP A 97 -2.64 6.66 4.81
N LEU A 98 -1.71 7.61 4.96
CA LEU A 98 -1.22 8.43 3.85
C LEU A 98 -0.05 7.75 3.16
N GLY A 99 -0.31 7.09 2.04
CA GLY A 99 0.75 6.52 1.22
C GLY A 99 1.31 7.48 0.18
N LEU A 100 2.64 7.53 0.09
CA LEU A 100 3.39 8.35 -0.86
C LEU A 100 4.43 7.51 -1.62
N GLY A 101 4.58 7.77 -2.92
CA GLY A 101 5.56 7.13 -3.78
C GLY A 101 6.11 8.06 -4.86
N ALA A 102 7.27 7.68 -5.42
CA ALA A 102 7.99 8.51 -6.41
C ALA A 102 7.44 8.37 -7.84
N GLY A 103 6.38 7.58 -8.04
CA GLY A 103 5.91 7.16 -9.36
C GLY A 103 6.80 6.10 -10.01
N TYR A 104 6.32 5.44 -11.06
CA TYR A 104 7.12 4.43 -11.78
C TYR A 104 6.66 4.19 -13.22
N LEU A 105 5.37 4.39 -13.49
CA LEU A 105 4.75 4.06 -14.78
C LEU A 105 4.96 5.18 -15.81
N ALA A 106 6.09 5.12 -16.53
CA ALA A 106 6.48 6.11 -17.54
C ALA A 106 5.40 6.38 -18.60
N ALA A 107 4.61 5.37 -18.97
CA ALA A 107 3.56 5.51 -19.97
C ALA A 107 2.45 6.49 -19.52
N GLU A 108 2.11 6.51 -18.23
CA GLU A 108 1.11 7.45 -17.69
C GLU A 108 1.64 8.88 -17.65
N TYR A 109 2.93 9.06 -17.34
CA TYR A 109 3.57 10.38 -17.43
C TYR A 109 3.53 10.90 -18.86
N ALA A 110 3.90 10.07 -19.83
CA ALA A 110 3.84 10.43 -21.24
C ALA A 110 2.41 10.76 -21.69
N ALA A 111 1.43 9.94 -21.32
CA ALA A 111 0.03 10.15 -21.66
C ALA A 111 -0.56 11.43 -21.03
N ALA A 112 -0.15 11.77 -19.80
CA ALA A 112 -0.58 12.97 -19.09
C ALA A 112 0.23 14.23 -19.47
N GLY A 113 1.29 14.11 -20.27
CA GLY A 113 2.19 15.22 -20.60
C GLY A 113 3.08 15.67 -19.44
N LEU A 114 3.36 14.79 -18.48
CA LEU A 114 4.21 15.06 -17.31
C LEU A 114 5.67 14.64 -17.56
N PRO A 115 6.65 15.35 -17.01
CA PRO A 115 8.05 14.97 -17.12
C PRO A 115 8.36 13.70 -16.30
N PHE A 116 8.96 12.70 -16.93
CA PHE A 116 9.41 11.47 -16.26
C PHE A 116 10.92 11.54 -15.99
N ASP A 117 11.28 12.18 -14.88
CA ASP A 117 12.67 12.38 -14.46
C ASP A 117 13.36 11.06 -14.05
N PRO A 118 14.71 11.01 -14.03
CA PRO A 118 15.44 9.86 -13.55
C PRO A 118 15.01 9.42 -12.13
N PRO A 119 14.96 8.11 -11.83
CA PRO A 119 14.45 7.62 -10.55
C PRO A 119 15.07 8.27 -9.32
N GLY A 120 16.38 8.54 -9.33
CA GLY A 120 17.07 9.22 -8.22
C GLY A 120 16.46 10.59 -7.90
N LEU A 121 16.21 11.41 -8.92
CA LEU A 121 15.64 12.74 -8.78
C LEU A 121 14.20 12.69 -8.27
N ARG A 122 13.41 11.73 -8.74
CA ARG A 122 12.02 11.53 -8.27
C ARG A 122 11.98 11.11 -6.79
N VAL A 123 12.94 10.29 -6.34
CA VAL A 123 13.05 9.90 -4.93
C VAL A 123 13.55 11.06 -4.06
N ASP A 124 14.44 11.92 -4.56
CA ASP A 124 14.87 13.15 -3.86
C ASP A 124 13.71 14.12 -3.69
N ARG A 125 12.96 14.35 -4.76
CA ARG A 125 11.73 15.15 -4.74
C ARG A 125 10.69 14.59 -3.77
N LEU A 126 10.47 13.28 -3.74
CA LEU A 126 9.61 12.64 -2.75
C LEU A 126 10.13 12.83 -1.31
N THR A 127 11.43 12.71 -1.09
CA THR A 127 12.04 12.87 0.26
C THR A 127 11.75 14.26 0.80
N GLU A 128 11.99 15.30 -0.01
CA GLU A 128 11.70 16.69 0.35
C GLU A 128 10.19 16.91 0.58
N SER A 129 9.34 16.29 -0.25
CA SER A 129 7.87 16.34 -0.12
C SER A 129 7.38 15.71 1.20
N VAL A 130 7.94 14.57 1.60
CA VAL A 130 7.58 13.89 2.87
C VAL A 130 7.87 14.80 4.06
N ASP A 131 9.04 15.44 4.11
CA ASP A 131 9.38 16.35 5.20
C ASP A 131 8.47 17.58 5.23
N LEU A 132 8.18 18.15 4.06
CA LEU A 132 7.28 19.29 3.93
C LEU A 132 5.84 18.96 4.33
N VAL A 133 5.30 17.82 3.91
CA VAL A 133 3.96 17.36 4.27
C VAL A 133 3.85 17.14 5.79
N LYS A 134 4.84 16.48 6.40
CA LYS A 134 4.89 16.30 7.87
C LYS A 134 4.95 17.63 8.61
N ALA A 135 5.73 18.59 8.12
CA ALA A 135 5.83 19.92 8.72
C ALA A 135 4.48 20.66 8.67
N LEU A 136 3.77 20.59 7.55
CA LEU A 136 2.47 21.23 7.37
C LEU A 136 1.41 20.67 8.32
N PHE A 137 1.41 19.35 8.58
CA PHE A 137 0.52 18.73 9.58
C PHE A 137 0.77 19.23 11.00
N GLY A 138 1.96 19.78 11.29
CA GLY A 138 2.34 20.29 12.60
C GLY A 138 1.67 21.61 13.03
N GLY A 139 0.83 22.21 12.19
CA GLY A 139 -0.03 23.35 12.55
C GLY A 139 0.70 24.68 12.84
N ARG A 140 1.98 24.79 12.47
CA ARG A 140 2.78 26.02 12.58
C ARG A 140 3.13 26.55 11.19
N PRO A 141 3.44 27.86 11.04
CA PRO A 141 3.94 28.39 9.78
C PRO A 141 5.20 27.64 9.31
N VAL A 142 5.14 27.09 8.10
CA VAL A 142 6.26 26.40 7.47
C VAL A 142 6.97 27.36 6.52
N HIS A 143 8.28 27.46 6.71
CA HIS A 143 9.20 28.08 5.77
C HIS A 143 10.16 27.00 5.30
N HIS A 144 10.19 26.76 3.99
CA HIS A 144 10.98 25.73 3.36
C HIS A 144 11.54 26.26 2.04
N SER A 145 12.83 26.06 1.81
CA SER A 145 13.52 26.50 0.60
C SER A 145 14.48 25.39 0.19
N GLY A 146 13.96 24.38 -0.50
CA GLY A 146 14.73 23.24 -1.00
C GLY A 146 14.88 23.24 -2.53
N PRO A 147 15.60 22.26 -3.08
CA PRO A 147 15.84 22.14 -4.51
C PRO A 147 14.56 21.86 -5.33
N HIS A 148 13.52 21.28 -4.71
CA HIS A 148 12.28 20.94 -5.43
C HIS A 148 11.09 21.81 -5.06
N TYR A 149 11.02 22.29 -3.82
CA TYR A 149 9.88 23.05 -3.32
C TYR A 149 10.32 24.29 -2.55
N THR A 150 9.55 25.36 -2.70
CA THR A 150 9.68 26.57 -1.88
C THR A 150 8.33 26.92 -1.29
N VAL A 151 8.26 27.06 0.03
CA VAL A 151 7.08 27.44 0.79
C VAL A 151 7.47 28.53 1.79
N SER A 152 6.69 29.61 1.87
CA SER A 152 7.02 30.77 2.71
C SER A 152 5.85 31.15 3.61
N GLY A 153 5.97 30.87 4.91
CA GLY A 153 5.00 31.28 5.93
C GLY A 153 3.64 30.59 5.85
N LEU A 154 3.57 29.41 5.22
CA LEU A 154 2.31 28.69 5.07
C LEU A 154 2.02 27.84 6.30
N THR A 155 0.90 28.10 6.97
CA THR A 155 0.36 27.21 8.01
C THR A 155 -0.57 26.19 7.37
N GLY A 156 -0.31 24.90 7.60
CA GLY A 156 -1.20 23.83 7.13
C GLY A 156 -2.59 23.96 7.74
N SER A 157 -3.62 23.90 6.89
CA SER A 157 -5.03 23.88 7.29
C SER A 157 -5.84 23.02 6.31
N PRO A 158 -6.81 22.19 6.76
CA PRO A 158 -7.13 21.93 8.18
C PRO A 158 -5.97 21.20 8.90
N ALA A 159 -6.00 21.19 10.23
CA ALA A 159 -5.13 20.30 11.00
C ALA A 159 -5.70 18.87 10.95
N PRO A 160 -4.86 17.82 10.91
CA PRO A 160 -5.32 16.45 10.95
C PRO A 160 -5.87 16.11 12.35
N VAL A 161 -6.73 15.10 12.42
CA VAL A 161 -7.21 14.49 13.66
C VAL A 161 -6.11 13.64 14.29
N GLN A 162 -5.38 12.88 13.47
CA GLN A 162 -4.30 12.01 13.93
C GLN A 162 -3.03 12.81 14.28
N THR A 163 -2.43 12.49 15.43
CA THR A 163 -1.16 13.08 15.90
C THR A 163 -0.02 12.05 15.91
N PRO A 164 1.23 12.44 15.59
CA PRO A 164 1.66 13.77 15.12
C PRO A 164 1.21 14.10 13.69
N HIS A 165 0.81 13.10 12.91
CA HIS A 165 0.23 13.19 11.57
C HIS A 165 -0.44 11.84 11.24
N PRO A 166 -1.25 11.73 10.16
CA PRO A 166 -1.70 10.44 9.66
C PRO A 166 -0.52 9.47 9.42
N PRO A 167 -0.63 8.18 9.76
CA PRO A 167 0.43 7.21 9.51
C PRO A 167 0.86 7.22 8.04
N LEU A 168 2.18 7.33 7.83
CA LEU A 168 2.76 7.34 6.49
C LEU A 168 2.99 5.92 5.99
N VAL A 169 2.52 5.65 4.77
CA VAL A 169 2.90 4.49 3.98
C VAL A 169 3.93 4.93 2.95
N ILE A 170 5.10 4.30 2.89
CA ILE A 170 6.06 4.56 1.80
C ILE A 170 6.33 3.24 1.10
N GLY A 171 5.92 3.16 -0.17
CA GLY A 171 5.97 1.95 -0.97
C GLY A 171 7.09 1.96 -2.01
N GLY A 172 7.76 0.83 -2.22
CA GLY A 172 8.70 0.63 -3.32
C GLY A 172 9.46 -0.69 -3.27
N GLY A 173 10.25 -0.98 -4.31
CA GLY A 173 11.11 -2.16 -4.36
C GLY A 173 12.61 -1.88 -4.44
N GLY A 174 13.00 -0.62 -4.67
CA GLY A 174 14.40 -0.21 -4.75
C GLY A 174 14.97 0.19 -3.38
N LYS A 175 16.25 -0.13 -3.14
CA LYS A 175 16.97 0.16 -1.89
C LYS A 175 16.83 1.62 -1.42
N ARG A 176 16.87 2.59 -2.34
CA ARG A 176 16.73 4.02 -2.00
C ARG A 176 15.33 4.36 -1.46
N MET A 177 14.28 3.85 -2.09
CA MET A 177 12.89 4.02 -1.63
C MET A 177 12.64 3.33 -0.29
N LEU A 178 13.15 2.12 -0.14
CA LEU A 178 13.00 1.35 1.10
C LEU A 178 13.80 1.97 2.26
N ALA A 179 14.96 2.57 1.97
CA ALA A 179 15.68 3.37 2.96
C ALA A 179 14.87 4.63 3.37
N LEU A 180 14.16 5.28 2.45
CA LEU A 180 13.25 6.38 2.78
C LEU A 180 12.10 5.90 3.69
N ALA A 181 11.51 4.74 3.39
CA ALA A 181 10.47 4.14 4.23
C ALA A 181 10.98 3.88 5.66
N GLY A 182 12.18 3.29 5.82
CA GLY A 182 12.78 3.05 7.13
C GLY A 182 12.97 4.33 7.95
N ARG A 183 13.31 5.45 7.30
CA ARG A 183 13.52 6.73 7.98
C ARG A 183 12.22 7.46 8.36
N HIS A 184 11.16 7.39 7.56
CA HIS A 184 9.98 8.26 7.74
C HIS A 184 8.63 7.54 7.94
N ALA A 185 8.47 6.31 7.45
CA ALA A 185 7.17 5.64 7.38
C ALA A 185 6.81 4.91 8.68
N GLN A 186 5.50 4.85 8.98
CA GLN A 186 4.95 3.92 9.98
C GLN A 186 4.64 2.56 9.33
N ILE A 187 4.35 2.55 8.02
CA ILE A 187 4.08 1.35 7.23
C ILE A 187 5.02 1.34 6.02
N ALA A 188 5.93 0.37 5.96
CA ALA A 188 6.81 0.18 4.82
C ALA A 188 6.15 -0.76 3.79
N GLY A 189 5.80 -0.25 2.62
CA GLY A 189 5.25 -1.04 1.52
C GLY A 189 6.38 -1.71 0.73
N ILE A 190 6.54 -3.02 0.90
CA ILE A 190 7.56 -3.82 0.24
C ILE A 190 6.99 -4.41 -1.06
N HIS A 191 7.62 -4.08 -2.18
CA HIS A 191 7.12 -4.45 -3.50
C HIS A 191 8.26 -4.83 -4.46
N SER A 192 7.93 -5.24 -5.68
CA SER A 192 8.90 -5.47 -6.75
C SER A 192 9.59 -4.17 -7.15
N ASN A 193 10.83 -4.26 -7.63
CA ASN A 193 11.53 -3.12 -8.20
C ASN A 193 11.07 -2.89 -9.65
N LEU A 194 10.09 -1.99 -9.82
CA LEU A 194 9.44 -1.67 -11.10
C LEU A 194 10.28 -0.75 -12.01
N GLY A 195 11.59 -0.67 -11.80
CA GLY A 195 12.49 0.26 -12.50
C GLY A 195 12.66 0.01 -14.01
N HIS A 196 12.20 -1.12 -14.54
CA HIS A 196 12.37 -1.52 -15.95
C HIS A 196 11.07 -1.51 -16.77
N GLY A 197 10.00 -0.89 -16.27
CA GLY A 197 8.70 -0.85 -16.94
C GLY A 197 7.68 -1.82 -16.33
N THR A 198 6.53 -1.95 -16.99
CA THR A 198 5.28 -2.46 -16.38
C THR A 198 4.75 -3.72 -17.03
N ALA A 199 5.61 -4.55 -17.60
CA ALA A 199 5.17 -5.90 -17.92
C ALA A 199 4.88 -6.59 -16.58
N TYR A 200 3.60 -6.91 -16.35
CA TYR A 200 3.16 -7.84 -15.31
C TYR A 200 3.67 -9.22 -15.70
N ASP A 201 4.97 -9.45 -15.52
CA ASP A 201 5.71 -10.59 -16.08
C ASP A 201 6.36 -11.45 -14.98
N ALA A 202 7.26 -12.34 -15.36
CA ALA A 202 7.91 -13.24 -14.41
C ALA A 202 8.81 -12.47 -13.43
N ALA A 203 9.47 -11.40 -13.89
CA ALA A 203 10.47 -10.68 -13.10
C ALA A 203 9.84 -9.99 -11.89
N VAL A 204 8.62 -9.46 -12.02
CA VAL A 204 7.93 -8.84 -10.89
C VAL A 204 7.54 -9.86 -9.81
N ILE A 205 7.20 -11.09 -10.20
CA ILE A 205 6.87 -12.17 -9.26
C ILE A 205 8.13 -12.78 -8.63
N GLU A 206 9.18 -12.98 -9.43
CA GLU A 206 10.50 -13.44 -9.00
C GLU A 206 11.17 -12.50 -7.99
N ASP A 207 10.97 -11.19 -8.13
CA ASP A 207 11.50 -10.19 -7.20
C ASP A 207 10.71 -10.12 -5.87
N MET A 208 9.67 -10.94 -5.72
CA MET A 208 8.86 -11.06 -4.50
C MET A 208 8.99 -12.44 -3.82
N VAL A 209 9.97 -13.26 -4.20
CA VAL A 209 10.32 -14.48 -3.44
C VAL A 209 10.92 -14.14 -2.07
N PRO A 210 10.88 -15.07 -1.09
CA PRO A 210 11.22 -14.76 0.31
C PRO A 210 12.61 -14.17 0.50
N GLU A 211 13.62 -14.64 -0.24
CA GLU A 211 15.00 -14.15 -0.13
C GLU A 211 15.11 -12.69 -0.59
N ARG A 212 14.39 -12.31 -1.65
CA ARG A 212 14.36 -10.93 -2.17
C ARG A 212 13.58 -10.02 -1.23
N MET A 213 12.45 -10.49 -0.72
CA MET A 213 11.64 -9.76 0.26
C MET A 213 12.41 -9.54 1.57
N ALA A 214 13.10 -10.56 2.08
CA ALA A 214 13.94 -10.45 3.28
C ALA A 214 15.06 -9.41 3.11
N ALA A 215 15.74 -9.39 1.95
CA ALA A 215 16.75 -8.38 1.66
C ALA A 215 16.18 -6.95 1.66
N LYS A 216 14.98 -6.77 1.06
CA LYS A 216 14.27 -5.49 1.02
C LYS A 216 13.84 -5.01 2.40
N ILE A 217 13.28 -5.90 3.21
CA ILE A 217 12.93 -5.64 4.61
C ILE A 217 14.18 -5.26 5.39
N GLY A 218 15.30 -5.96 5.18
CA GLY A 218 16.60 -5.63 5.76
C GLY A 218 17.04 -4.19 5.45
N TRP A 219 16.83 -3.69 4.23
CA TRP A 219 17.15 -2.29 3.90
C TRP A 219 16.28 -1.27 4.63
N VAL A 220 15.01 -1.60 4.88
CA VAL A 220 14.10 -0.76 5.70
C VAL A 220 14.59 -0.74 7.13
N ARG A 221 14.85 -1.92 7.72
CA ARG A 221 15.30 -2.07 9.11
C ARG A 221 16.59 -1.30 9.36
N GLU A 222 17.60 -1.53 8.51
CA GLU A 222 18.89 -0.86 8.60
C GLU A 222 18.75 0.68 8.50
N ALA A 223 17.83 1.17 7.65
CA ALA A 223 17.59 2.59 7.53
C ALA A 223 16.80 3.19 8.71
N ALA A 224 15.89 2.43 9.33
CA ALA A 224 15.19 2.82 10.55
C ALA A 224 16.18 2.94 11.72
N GLU A 225 17.01 1.91 11.93
CA GLU A 225 18.05 1.90 12.98
C GLU A 225 19.03 3.06 12.81
N ARG A 226 19.53 3.29 11.58
CA ARG A 226 20.41 4.43 11.28
C ARG A 226 19.77 5.79 11.53
N ALA A 227 18.44 5.88 11.53
CA ALA A 227 17.68 7.08 11.87
C ALA A 227 17.24 7.12 13.35
N GLY A 228 17.72 6.21 14.19
CA GLY A 228 17.37 6.15 15.62
C GLY A 228 15.93 5.69 15.87
N ARG A 229 15.32 4.98 14.93
CA ARG A 229 13.97 4.42 15.05
C ARG A 229 14.05 2.93 15.34
N ASP A 230 13.10 2.43 16.12
CA ASP A 230 12.93 0.99 16.34
C ASP A 230 12.32 0.34 15.09
N PRO A 231 13.03 -0.56 14.37
CA PRO A 231 12.49 -1.25 13.21
C PRO A 231 11.31 -2.19 13.53
N ASP A 232 11.16 -2.62 14.79
CA ASP A 232 10.02 -3.45 15.23
C ASP A 232 8.78 -2.61 15.56
N GLY A 233 8.93 -1.29 15.64
CA GLY A 233 7.82 -0.34 15.70
C GLY A 233 7.22 0.02 14.33
N LEU A 234 7.76 -0.53 13.23
CA LEU A 234 7.23 -0.37 11.88
C LEU A 234 6.38 -1.59 11.52
N SER A 235 5.38 -1.35 10.68
CA SER A 235 4.68 -2.42 9.99
C SER A 235 5.19 -2.61 8.57
N TYR A 236 5.11 -3.85 8.08
CA TYR A 236 5.63 -4.26 6.79
C TYR A 236 4.48 -4.77 5.93
N LEU A 237 4.13 -3.97 4.93
CA LEU A 237 3.03 -4.23 4.01
C LEU A 237 3.52 -4.89 2.72
N SER A 238 2.90 -5.99 2.31
CA SER A 238 3.10 -6.59 0.98
C SER A 238 1.80 -6.55 0.18
N VAL A 239 1.87 -6.09 -1.07
CA VAL A 239 0.74 -6.19 -2.01
C VAL A 239 0.78 -7.56 -2.69
N THR A 240 -0.27 -8.34 -2.53
CA THR A 240 -0.52 -9.56 -3.30
C THR A 240 -1.22 -9.15 -4.60
N TRP A 241 -0.52 -9.28 -5.73
CA TRP A 241 -1.03 -8.89 -7.04
C TRP A 241 -2.16 -9.79 -7.50
N THR A 242 -2.13 -11.06 -7.12
CA THR A 242 -3.19 -12.01 -7.43
C THR A 242 -3.49 -12.88 -6.23
N CYS A 243 -4.70 -12.72 -5.68
CA CYS A 243 -5.27 -13.59 -4.66
C CYS A 243 -6.36 -14.46 -5.29
N ARG A 244 -6.18 -15.79 -5.27
CA ARG A 244 -7.08 -16.77 -5.87
C ARG A 244 -7.44 -17.84 -4.84
N VAL A 245 -8.63 -17.71 -4.26
CA VAL A 245 -9.18 -18.72 -3.36
C VAL A 245 -9.89 -19.82 -4.17
N VAL A 246 -9.65 -21.08 -3.81
CA VAL A 246 -10.31 -22.27 -4.35
C VAL A 246 -11.10 -23.02 -3.27
N ASP A 247 -12.06 -23.84 -3.68
CA ASP A 247 -12.97 -24.59 -2.78
C ASP A 247 -12.40 -25.92 -2.28
N SER A 248 -11.26 -26.37 -2.80
CA SER A 248 -10.63 -27.63 -2.40
C SER A 248 -9.11 -27.60 -2.66
N PRO A 249 -8.28 -28.19 -1.77
CA PRO A 249 -6.84 -28.30 -1.96
C PRO A 249 -6.45 -29.00 -3.28
N ARG A 250 -7.31 -29.90 -3.79
CA ARG A 250 -7.07 -30.59 -5.08
C ARG A 250 -7.01 -29.65 -6.27
N ARG A 251 -7.62 -28.47 -6.18
CA ARG A 251 -7.63 -27.46 -7.26
C ARG A 251 -6.48 -26.47 -7.17
N THR A 252 -5.82 -26.38 -6.02
CA THR A 252 -4.73 -25.42 -5.77
C THR A 252 -3.60 -25.52 -6.80
N PRO A 253 -3.08 -26.71 -7.15
CA PRO A 253 -2.01 -26.81 -8.16
C PRO A 253 -2.44 -26.30 -9.55
N ALA A 254 -3.67 -26.59 -9.97
CA ALA A 254 -4.19 -26.14 -11.26
C ALA A 254 -4.41 -24.62 -11.28
N ALA A 255 -4.99 -24.06 -10.22
CA ALA A 255 -5.18 -22.62 -10.08
C ALA A 255 -3.85 -21.87 -10.03
N LEU A 256 -2.86 -22.41 -9.31
CA LEU A 256 -1.52 -21.83 -9.25
C LEU A 256 -0.86 -21.85 -10.63
N ALA A 257 -0.93 -22.96 -11.36
CA ALA A 257 -0.37 -23.06 -12.71
C ALA A 257 -1.04 -22.08 -13.69
N GLU A 258 -2.34 -21.83 -13.57
CA GLU A 258 -3.06 -20.82 -14.35
C GLU A 258 -2.57 -19.41 -14.04
N VAL A 259 -2.50 -19.05 -12.75
CA VAL A 259 -2.00 -17.74 -12.31
C VAL A 259 -0.56 -17.53 -12.76
N CYS A 260 0.32 -18.53 -12.55
CA CYS A 260 1.73 -18.42 -12.94
C CYS A 260 1.91 -18.28 -14.46
N ARG A 261 1.07 -18.95 -15.25
CA ARG A 261 1.07 -18.81 -16.71
C ARG A 261 0.72 -17.39 -17.17
N ALA A 262 -0.20 -16.71 -16.46
CA ALA A 262 -0.56 -15.33 -16.79
C ALA A 262 0.62 -14.34 -16.63
N TYR A 263 1.54 -14.64 -15.71
CA TYR A 263 2.78 -13.87 -15.50
C TYR A 263 3.98 -14.45 -16.28
N GLY A 264 3.88 -15.66 -16.83
CA GLY A 264 5.01 -16.36 -17.45
C GLY A 264 6.07 -16.83 -16.45
N VAL A 265 5.70 -17.03 -15.18
CA VAL A 265 6.59 -17.49 -14.11
C VAL A 265 6.48 -19.00 -13.90
N ASP A 266 7.56 -19.63 -13.45
CA ASP A 266 7.54 -21.04 -13.04
C ASP A 266 6.62 -21.24 -11.81
N PRO A 267 5.74 -22.25 -11.77
CA PRO A 267 4.86 -22.49 -10.63
C PRO A 267 5.56 -22.72 -9.29
N GLU A 268 6.79 -23.26 -9.29
CA GLU A 268 7.58 -23.45 -8.07
C GLU A 268 8.08 -22.10 -7.52
N VAL A 269 8.44 -21.18 -8.40
CA VAL A 269 8.76 -19.79 -8.03
C VAL A 269 7.50 -19.05 -7.58
N GLY A 270 6.42 -19.14 -8.37
CA GLY A 270 5.17 -18.46 -8.09
C GLY A 270 4.55 -18.84 -6.76
N ARG A 271 4.62 -20.12 -6.37
CA ARG A 271 4.15 -20.60 -5.05
C ARG A 271 4.81 -19.88 -3.88
N ARG A 272 6.09 -19.55 -4.02
CA ARG A 272 6.92 -18.97 -2.96
C ARG A 272 6.82 -17.45 -2.91
N SER A 273 6.41 -16.82 -4.01
CA SER A 273 6.32 -15.37 -4.13
C SER A 273 5.23 -14.78 -3.22
N THR A 274 5.54 -13.67 -2.54
CA THR A 274 4.53 -12.91 -1.79
C THR A 274 3.57 -12.15 -2.70
N GLY A 275 3.90 -12.03 -4.00
CA GLY A 275 3.05 -11.40 -5.01
C GLY A 275 1.84 -12.26 -5.42
N LEU A 276 1.88 -13.56 -5.17
CA LEU A 276 0.78 -14.49 -5.47
C LEU A 276 0.26 -15.13 -4.17
N LEU A 277 -1.05 -15.32 -4.07
CA LEU A 277 -1.68 -16.05 -2.96
C LEU A 277 -2.74 -16.97 -3.56
N VAL A 278 -2.47 -18.27 -3.59
CA VAL A 278 -3.35 -19.25 -4.23
C VAL A 278 -3.56 -20.44 -3.30
N GLY A 279 -4.81 -20.83 -3.08
CA GLY A 279 -5.14 -21.97 -2.22
C GLY A 279 -6.57 -21.92 -1.69
N THR A 280 -6.93 -22.84 -0.81
CA THR A 280 -8.14 -22.70 0.02
C THR A 280 -7.98 -21.56 1.03
N VAL A 281 -9.03 -21.23 1.78
CA VAL A 281 -8.96 -20.24 2.87
C VAL A 281 -7.86 -20.63 3.86
N GLU A 282 -7.82 -21.90 4.26
CA GLU A 282 -6.85 -22.45 5.21
C GLU A 282 -5.41 -22.38 4.65
N GLU A 283 -5.21 -22.80 3.40
CA GLU A 283 -3.89 -22.74 2.74
C GLU A 283 -3.40 -21.29 2.58
N CYS A 284 -4.30 -20.35 2.26
CA CYS A 284 -3.94 -18.93 2.13
C CYS A 284 -3.60 -18.31 3.50
N VAL A 285 -4.38 -18.62 4.53
CA VAL A 285 -4.12 -18.14 5.90
C VAL A 285 -2.77 -18.66 6.40
N GLU A 286 -2.47 -19.94 6.19
CA GLU A 286 -1.19 -20.52 6.59
C GLU A 286 -0.02 -19.91 5.82
N GLN A 287 -0.17 -19.65 4.52
CA GLN A 287 0.83 -18.92 3.74
C GLN A 287 1.10 -17.52 4.31
N LEU A 288 0.06 -16.79 4.71
CA LEU A 288 0.20 -15.45 5.30
C LEU A 288 0.86 -15.51 6.69
N ARG A 289 0.48 -16.47 7.54
CA ARG A 289 1.13 -16.69 8.84
C ARG A 289 2.59 -17.11 8.70
N GLN A 290 2.92 -17.96 7.72
CA GLN A 290 4.30 -18.31 7.40
C GLN A 290 5.10 -17.08 6.97
N ARG A 291 4.54 -16.24 6.09
CA ARG A 291 5.18 -14.96 5.68
C ARG A 291 5.40 -14.04 6.87
N GLN A 292 4.47 -13.98 7.82
CA GLN A 292 4.64 -13.20 9.05
C GLN A 292 5.78 -13.75 9.92
N ARG A 293 5.85 -15.07 10.12
CA ARG A 293 6.92 -15.71 10.91
C ARG A 293 8.30 -15.53 10.28
N ASP A 294 8.40 -15.70 8.96
CA ASP A 294 9.69 -15.71 8.26
C ASP A 294 10.20 -14.32 7.91
N LEU A 295 9.28 -13.40 7.58
CA LEU A 295 9.61 -12.08 7.02
C LEU A 295 9.16 -10.92 7.91
N GLY A 296 8.33 -11.15 8.93
CA GLY A 296 7.75 -10.07 9.73
C GLY A 296 6.67 -9.27 9.00
N LEU A 297 6.12 -9.79 7.90
CA LEU A 297 5.01 -9.17 7.17
C LEU A 297 3.73 -9.23 8.02
N ASP A 298 3.30 -8.08 8.53
CA ASP A 298 2.14 -7.93 9.41
C ASP A 298 0.96 -7.23 8.72
N TYR A 299 1.09 -6.91 7.43
CA TYR A 299 0.06 -6.26 6.64
C TYR A 299 0.06 -6.80 5.20
N VAL A 300 -1.09 -7.28 4.73
CA VAL A 300 -1.29 -7.70 3.34
C VAL A 300 -2.38 -6.87 2.68
N ASP A 301 -2.12 -6.42 1.46
CA ASP A 301 -3.14 -5.92 0.54
C ASP A 301 -3.43 -6.98 -0.52
N PHE A 302 -4.69 -7.36 -0.69
CA PHE A 302 -5.11 -8.40 -1.64
C PHE A 302 -5.28 -7.91 -3.09
N GLY A 303 -4.83 -6.69 -3.39
CA GLY A 303 -4.90 -6.09 -4.71
C GLY A 303 -6.34 -5.94 -5.19
N ALA A 304 -6.58 -6.29 -6.45
CA ALA A 304 -7.90 -6.18 -7.09
C ALA A 304 -8.83 -7.38 -6.79
N ALA A 305 -8.54 -8.19 -5.77
CA ALA A 305 -9.38 -9.30 -5.38
C ALA A 305 -10.81 -8.85 -5.03
N ASP A 306 -11.80 -9.68 -5.34
CA ASP A 306 -13.17 -9.35 -4.94
C ASP A 306 -13.31 -9.41 -3.40
N PRO A 307 -13.92 -8.40 -2.77
CA PRO A 307 -14.11 -8.36 -1.32
C PRO A 307 -14.75 -9.63 -0.73
N SER A 308 -15.70 -10.25 -1.43
CA SER A 308 -16.34 -11.50 -0.97
C SER A 308 -15.39 -12.69 -0.97
N THR A 309 -14.34 -12.66 -1.80
CA THR A 309 -13.31 -13.71 -1.86
C THR A 309 -12.34 -13.60 -0.68
N VAL A 310 -12.06 -12.39 -0.22
CA VAL A 310 -11.05 -12.12 0.83
C VAL A 310 -11.64 -11.93 2.23
N ALA A 311 -12.94 -11.67 2.35
CA ALA A 311 -13.61 -11.58 3.65
C ALA A 311 -13.43 -12.85 4.52
N PRO A 312 -13.52 -14.09 3.98
CA PRO A 312 -13.21 -15.30 4.76
C PRO A 312 -11.76 -15.35 5.26
N LEU A 313 -10.80 -14.86 4.46
CA LEU A 313 -9.39 -14.76 4.87
C LEU A 313 -9.23 -13.78 6.04
N ALA A 314 -9.85 -12.59 5.93
CA ALA A 314 -9.82 -11.58 6.99
C ALA A 314 -10.42 -12.11 8.29
N ALA A 315 -11.57 -12.80 8.21
CA ALA A 315 -12.21 -13.40 9.37
C ALA A 315 -11.34 -14.49 10.02
N ALA A 316 -10.71 -15.35 9.22
CA ALA A 316 -9.82 -16.40 9.71
C ALA A 316 -8.52 -15.86 10.33
N LEU A 317 -7.98 -14.75 9.80
CA LEU A 317 -6.79 -14.08 10.36
C LEU A 317 -7.09 -13.33 11.66
N ALA A 318 -8.33 -12.86 11.85
CA ALA A 318 -8.77 -12.21 13.08
C ALA A 318 -9.07 -13.20 14.21
N ALA A 319 -9.30 -14.48 13.90
CA ALA A 319 -9.48 -15.53 14.90
C ALA A 319 -8.15 -15.80 15.62
N PRO A 320 -8.14 -15.91 16.97
CA PRO A 320 -6.95 -16.29 17.71
C PRO A 320 -6.43 -17.64 17.19
N ASP A 321 -5.10 -17.77 17.08
CA ASP A 321 -4.47 -19.04 16.72
C ASP A 321 -4.96 -20.12 17.68
N ALA A 322 -5.80 -21.03 17.17
CA ALA A 322 -6.13 -22.27 17.86
C ALA A 322 -4.86 -23.13 17.81
N GLY A 323 -3.94 -22.86 18.73
CA GLY A 323 -2.69 -23.60 18.84
C GLY A 323 -2.97 -25.09 18.88
N LEU A 324 -2.31 -25.82 17.98
CA LEU A 324 -2.09 -27.26 18.11
C LEU A 324 -0.83 -27.48 18.96
#